data_AF-A0A1E3ERH2-F1
#
_entry.id   AF-A0A1E3ERH2-F1
#
_cell.length_a   1.000
_cell.length_b   1.000
_cell.length_c   1.000
_cell.angle_alpha   90.00
_cell.angle_beta   90.00
_cell.angle_gamma   90.00
#
_symmetry.space_group_name_H-M   'P 1'
#
loop_
_entity.id
_entity.type
_entity.pdbx_description
1 polymer ?
#
loop_
_entity_poly.entity_id
_entity_poly.type
_entity_poly.pdbx_seq_one_letter_code
_entity_poly.pdbx_strand_id
1 'polypeptide(L)'
;MKRFSGLLSAAALAAGLALAPAMAQQPQLPAMPKDVKQSTPAAIGYAKEILTMKNVAVMYAGAVPGIIEKTKTGLLQQYLNYQKDLNEVALVVAKNLAGSEKEIGEGMAQLYAAEFTEQELKDLVIFYKTPLGQKLLTSEPKAINDSLQYMQQWAQQFGVIVNAQFKAEMKKRGKDI
;
A
#
# COMPACT_ATOMS: atom_id res chain seq x y z
N MET A 1 5.36 59.44 -49.85
CA MET A 1 5.69 60.34 -48.72
C MET A 1 5.53 59.58 -47.41
N LYS A 2 6.58 59.61 -46.60
CA LYS A 2 6.69 59.45 -45.12
C LYS A 2 5.63 58.64 -44.34
N ARG A 3 6.15 57.53 -43.78
CA ARG A 3 6.23 57.15 -42.35
C ARG A 3 5.04 56.44 -41.67
N PHE A 4 5.40 55.25 -41.22
CA PHE A 4 4.77 54.37 -40.23
C PHE A 4 4.69 54.98 -38.83
N SER A 5 3.64 54.59 -38.10
CA SER A 5 3.43 54.44 -36.64
C SER A 5 1.93 54.57 -36.45
N GLY A 6 1.15 53.70 -35.80
CA GLY A 6 1.33 52.59 -34.88
C GLY A 6 0.01 52.47 -34.11
N LEU A 7 -0.18 51.36 -33.40
CA LEU A 7 -1.12 51.14 -32.28
C LEU A 7 -2.51 50.50 -32.54
N LEU A 8 -2.65 49.34 -31.85
CA LEU A 8 -3.76 48.87 -31.01
C LEU A 8 -4.83 47.92 -31.59
N SER A 9 -4.74 46.69 -31.09
CA SER A 9 -5.80 45.82 -30.56
C SER A 9 -6.87 45.27 -31.50
N ALA A 10 -6.88 43.94 -31.69
CA ALA A 10 -7.89 43.05 -31.10
C ALA A 10 -7.61 41.57 -31.47
N ALA A 11 -7.99 40.69 -30.56
CA ALA A 11 -7.73 39.27 -30.52
C ALA A 11 -8.30 38.46 -31.70
N ALA A 12 -7.58 37.39 -32.08
CA ALA A 12 -8.19 36.14 -32.50
C ALA A 12 -7.24 34.98 -32.14
N LEU A 13 -7.77 34.02 -31.38
CA LEU A 13 -7.12 32.82 -30.90
C LEU A 13 -6.37 32.08 -32.02
N ALA A 14 -5.07 31.89 -31.86
CA ALA A 14 -4.34 30.85 -32.56
C ALA A 14 -3.92 29.79 -31.54
N ALA A 15 -4.38 28.56 -31.76
CA ALA A 15 -4.03 27.37 -31.00
C ALA A 15 -2.52 27.15 -31.05
N GLY A 16 -1.82 27.62 -30.02
CA GLY A 16 -0.43 27.30 -29.78
C GLY A 16 -0.35 26.03 -28.95
N LEU A 17 -0.05 24.91 -29.60
CA LEU A 17 0.63 23.77 -28.98
C LEU A 17 1.96 24.29 -28.42
N ALA A 18 1.92 24.82 -27.21
CA ALA A 18 3.12 25.12 -26.46
C ALA A 18 3.78 23.79 -26.10
N LEU A 19 4.81 23.45 -26.86
CA LEU A 19 5.91 22.60 -26.43
C LEU A 19 6.50 23.25 -25.17
N ALA A 20 5.88 23.00 -24.01
CA ALA A 20 6.58 23.18 -22.75
C ALA A 20 7.78 22.22 -22.78
N PRO A 21 8.99 22.69 -22.46
CA PRO A 21 10.14 21.80 -22.36
C PRO A 21 9.74 20.69 -21.39
N ALA A 22 9.96 19.44 -21.82
CA ALA A 22 9.91 18.28 -20.98
C ALA A 22 10.92 18.49 -19.85
N MET A 23 10.51 19.18 -18.78
CA MET A 23 11.15 19.07 -17.49
C MET A 23 11.09 17.57 -17.21
N ALA A 24 12.28 16.99 -17.11
CA ALA A 24 12.50 15.59 -16.80
C ALA A 24 11.40 15.10 -15.87
N GLN A 25 10.57 14.18 -16.35
CA GLN A 25 9.69 13.40 -15.49
C GLN A 25 10.61 12.58 -14.59
N GLN A 26 11.12 13.21 -13.54
CA GLN A 26 11.61 12.49 -12.38
C GLN A 26 10.47 11.60 -11.92
N PRO A 27 10.72 10.32 -11.60
CA PRO A 27 9.71 9.47 -11.01
C PRO A 27 9.16 10.15 -9.75
N GLN A 28 8.00 10.79 -9.86
CA GLN A 28 7.30 11.34 -8.71
C GLN A 28 6.58 10.19 -8.04
N LEU A 29 6.80 10.06 -6.73
CA LEU A 29 6.04 9.15 -5.89
C LEU A 29 4.53 9.43 -6.06
N PRO A 30 3.67 8.41 -5.84
CA PRO A 30 2.23 8.58 -5.95
C PRO A 30 1.77 9.80 -5.15
N ALA A 31 1.08 10.74 -5.80
CA ALA A 31 0.49 11.86 -5.10
C ALA A 31 -0.60 11.36 -4.14
N MET A 32 -0.73 12.02 -2.98
CA MET A 32 -1.82 11.71 -2.06
C MET A 32 -3.18 11.89 -2.74
N PRO A 33 -4.19 11.08 -2.41
CA PRO A 33 -5.55 11.30 -2.91
C PRO A 33 -6.04 12.71 -2.54
N LYS A 34 -6.72 13.37 -3.48
CA LYS A 34 -7.10 14.79 -3.35
C LYS A 34 -8.14 15.06 -2.25
N ASP A 35 -8.83 14.02 -1.80
CA ASP A 35 -9.93 14.11 -0.82
C ASP A 35 -9.47 13.79 0.62
N VAL A 36 -8.19 13.52 0.84
CA VAL A 36 -7.65 13.29 2.20
C VAL A 36 -7.68 14.63 2.95
N LYS A 37 -8.54 14.70 3.97
CA LYS A 37 -8.56 15.85 4.88
C LYS A 37 -7.19 16.01 5.52
N GLN A 38 -6.59 17.19 5.37
CA GLN A 38 -5.25 17.45 5.89
C GLN A 38 -5.27 17.41 7.42
N SER A 39 -4.59 16.42 8.00
CA SER A 39 -4.45 16.27 9.46
C SER A 39 -3.34 17.15 10.02
N THR A 40 -3.44 17.47 11.31
CA THR A 40 -2.39 18.23 12.02
C THR A 40 -1.09 17.42 12.13
N PRO A 41 0.08 18.08 12.28
CA PRO A 41 1.34 17.36 12.53
C PRO A 41 1.28 16.45 13.77
N ALA A 42 0.55 16.84 14.81
CA ALA A 42 0.37 16.04 16.02
C ALA A 42 -0.49 14.78 15.75
N ALA A 43 -1.59 14.92 15.02
CA ALA A 43 -2.40 13.77 14.59
C ALA A 43 -1.58 12.77 13.77
N ILE A 44 -0.77 13.24 12.81
CA ILE A 44 0.15 12.38 12.04
C ILE A 44 1.18 11.71 12.96
N GLY A 45 1.70 12.42 13.97
CA GLY A 45 2.60 11.86 14.97
C GLY A 45 1.98 10.70 15.75
N TYR A 46 0.76 10.88 16.27
CA TYR A 46 0.04 9.81 16.96
C TYR A 46 -0.28 8.63 16.03
N ALA A 47 -0.69 8.90 14.78
CA ALA A 47 -0.91 7.87 13.78
C ALA A 47 0.36 7.05 13.50
N LYS A 48 1.52 7.70 13.33
CA LYS A 48 2.82 7.02 13.18
C LYS A 48 3.12 6.10 14.37
N GLU A 49 2.84 6.55 15.58
CA GLU A 49 3.04 5.76 16.80
C GLU A 49 2.11 4.54 16.87
N ILE A 50 0.81 4.72 16.58
CA ILE A 50 -0.17 3.62 16.53
C ILE A 50 0.24 2.58 15.47
N LEU A 51 0.60 3.02 14.28
CA LEU A 51 1.02 2.14 13.18
C LEU A 51 2.31 1.38 13.53
N THR A 52 3.23 2.01 14.26
CA THR A 52 4.42 1.34 14.79
C THR A 52 4.04 0.25 15.80
N MET A 53 3.16 0.54 16.77
CA MET A 53 2.66 -0.45 17.72
C MET A 53 1.92 -1.61 17.05
N LYS A 54 1.22 -1.36 15.95
CA LYS A 54 0.57 -2.37 15.10
C LYS A 54 1.53 -3.13 14.19
N ASN A 55 2.82 -2.78 14.19
CA ASN A 55 3.85 -3.42 13.39
C ASN A 55 3.57 -3.42 11.87
N VAL A 56 2.98 -2.33 11.35
CA VAL A 56 2.62 -2.27 9.92
C VAL A 56 3.84 -2.24 8.99
N ALA A 57 5.03 -1.94 9.52
CA ALA A 57 6.27 -1.96 8.75
C ALA A 57 6.55 -3.33 8.10
N VAL A 58 6.09 -4.42 8.72
CA VAL A 58 6.21 -5.78 8.14
C VAL A 58 5.50 -5.89 6.79
N MET A 59 4.43 -5.11 6.57
CA MET A 59 3.68 -5.15 5.30
C MET A 59 4.51 -4.63 4.12
N TYR A 60 5.49 -3.76 4.37
CA TYR A 60 6.27 -3.10 3.32
C TYR A 60 7.79 -3.25 3.48
N ALA A 61 8.28 -4.01 4.46
CA ALA A 61 9.71 -4.25 4.67
C ALA A 61 10.40 -4.84 3.43
N GLY A 62 9.67 -5.60 2.61
CA GLY A 62 10.16 -6.16 1.36
C GLY A 62 10.00 -5.25 0.13
N ALA A 63 9.40 -4.07 0.25
CA ALA A 63 9.04 -3.25 -0.91
C ALA A 63 10.27 -2.78 -1.70
N VAL A 64 11.24 -2.15 -1.03
CA VAL A 64 12.48 -1.67 -1.67
C VAL A 64 13.29 -2.82 -2.28
N PRO A 65 13.69 -3.87 -1.54
CA PRO A 65 14.46 -4.96 -2.14
C PRO A 65 13.68 -5.69 -3.24
N GLY A 66 12.35 -5.83 -3.10
CA GLY A 66 11.50 -6.44 -4.13
C GLY A 66 11.44 -5.64 -5.43
N ILE A 67 11.34 -4.30 -5.35
CA ILE A 67 11.37 -3.41 -6.52
C ILE A 67 12.74 -3.44 -7.20
N ILE A 68 13.82 -3.48 -6.41
CA ILE A 68 15.19 -3.59 -6.94
C ILE A 68 15.35 -4.91 -7.70
N GLU A 69 14.93 -6.03 -7.10
CA GLU A 69 15.03 -7.34 -7.74
C GLU A 69 14.20 -7.44 -9.01
N LYS A 70 12.98 -6.88 -8.99
CA LYS A 70 12.11 -6.79 -10.18
C LYS A 70 12.78 -5.97 -11.29
N THR A 71 13.35 -4.82 -10.95
CA THR A 71 14.07 -3.96 -11.90
C THR A 71 15.29 -4.67 -12.48
N LYS A 72 16.10 -5.31 -11.64
CA LYS A 72 17.26 -6.11 -12.05
C LYS A 72 16.86 -7.21 -13.02
N THR A 73 15.81 -7.97 -12.70
CA THR A 73 15.29 -9.05 -13.56
C THR A 73 14.86 -8.53 -14.93
N GLY A 74 14.17 -7.38 -14.98
CA GLY A 74 13.80 -6.74 -16.24
C GLY A 74 14.99 -6.27 -17.08
N LEU A 75 16.05 -5.78 -16.44
CA LEU A 75 17.30 -5.41 -17.12
C LEU A 75 18.07 -6.64 -17.62
N LEU A 76 18.11 -7.73 -16.86
CA LEU A 76 18.75 -8.98 -17.28
C LEU A 76 18.11 -9.56 -18.54
N GLN A 77 16.78 -9.47 -18.67
CA GLN A 77 16.06 -9.91 -19.86
C GLN A 77 16.44 -9.11 -21.11
N GLN A 78 16.75 -7.82 -20.96
CA GLN A 78 17.15 -6.94 -22.06
C GLN A 78 18.65 -7.04 -22.37
N TYR A 79 19.45 -7.29 -21.35
CA TYR A 79 20.91 -7.26 -21.43
C TYR A 79 21.52 -8.53 -20.83
N LEU A 80 21.39 -9.64 -21.55
CA LEU A 80 21.80 -10.98 -21.11
C LEU A 80 23.29 -11.09 -20.72
N ASN A 81 24.15 -10.22 -21.26
CA ASN A 81 25.60 -10.25 -21.02
C ASN A 81 26.03 -9.49 -19.74
N TYR A 82 25.13 -8.77 -19.06
CA TYR A 82 25.45 -7.94 -17.89
C TYR A 82 25.07 -8.58 -16.56
N GLN A 83 24.98 -9.91 -16.49
CA GLN A 83 24.51 -10.60 -15.28
C GLN A 83 25.33 -10.26 -14.03
N LYS A 84 26.67 -10.31 -14.14
CA LYS A 84 27.57 -10.00 -13.04
C LYS A 84 27.38 -8.55 -12.57
N ASP A 85 27.48 -7.61 -13.50
CA ASP A 85 27.40 -6.17 -13.21
C ASP A 85 26.06 -5.79 -12.61
N LEU A 86 24.95 -6.31 -13.14
CA LEU A 86 23.61 -6.02 -12.60
C LEU A 86 23.39 -6.59 -11.20
N ASN A 87 24.02 -7.72 -10.85
CA ASN A 87 23.99 -8.24 -9.48
C ASN A 87 24.78 -7.34 -8.52
N GLU A 88 25.97 -6.87 -8.92
CA GLU A 88 26.78 -5.96 -8.12
C GLU A 88 26.08 -4.60 -7.94
N VAL A 89 25.52 -4.05 -9.02
CA VAL A 89 24.75 -2.79 -9.00
C VAL A 89 23.52 -2.92 -8.11
N ALA A 90 22.80 -4.06 -8.14
CA ALA A 90 21.64 -4.25 -7.28
C ALA A 90 21.99 -4.13 -5.79
N LEU A 91 23.17 -4.60 -5.36
CA LEU A 91 23.64 -4.42 -3.98
C LEU A 91 23.93 -2.94 -3.65
N VAL A 92 24.56 -2.22 -4.58
CA VAL A 92 24.82 -0.78 -4.43
C VAL A 92 23.52 0.01 -4.34
N VAL A 93 22.56 -0.27 -5.23
CA VAL A 93 21.24 0.37 -5.24
C VAL A 93 20.47 0.05 -3.96
N ALA A 94 20.50 -1.21 -3.49
CA ALA A 94 19.87 -1.60 -2.24
C ALA A 94 20.44 -0.85 -1.03
N LYS A 95 21.76 -0.70 -0.98
CA LYS A 95 22.41 0.11 0.06
C LYS A 95 22.01 1.58 -0.01
N ASN A 96 21.96 2.15 -1.22
CA ASN A 96 21.66 3.57 -1.43
C ASN A 96 20.20 3.93 -1.17
N LEU A 97 19.27 2.99 -1.42
CA LEU A 97 17.82 3.17 -1.23
C LEU A 97 17.32 2.55 0.08
N ALA A 98 18.21 2.06 0.95
CA ALA A 98 17.82 1.52 2.24
C ALA A 98 17.09 2.58 3.07
N GLY A 99 15.90 2.27 3.58
CA GLY A 99 15.10 3.20 4.36
C GLY A 99 14.13 4.03 3.52
N SER A 100 14.15 3.96 2.19
CA SER A 100 13.14 4.62 1.33
C SER A 100 11.73 4.11 1.60
N GLU A 101 11.57 2.91 2.15
CA GLU A 101 10.28 2.38 2.60
C GLU A 101 9.63 3.22 3.72
N LYS A 102 10.38 4.10 4.40
CA LYS A 102 9.82 5.05 5.36
C LYS A 102 8.76 5.94 4.72
N GLU A 103 8.92 6.31 3.45
CA GLU A 103 7.95 7.12 2.70
C GLU A 103 6.57 6.43 2.63
N ILE A 104 6.55 5.09 2.54
CA ILE A 104 5.31 4.30 2.60
C ILE A 104 4.66 4.49 3.97
N GLY A 105 5.45 4.37 5.04
CA GLY A 105 4.98 4.60 6.41
C GLY A 105 4.44 6.01 6.65
N GLU A 106 5.04 7.03 6.03
CA GLU A 106 4.57 8.41 6.12
C GLU A 106 3.22 8.62 5.42
N GLY A 107 3.08 8.09 4.20
CA GLY A 107 1.81 8.12 3.48
C GLY A 107 0.71 7.36 4.23
N MET A 108 1.02 6.17 4.78
CA MET A 108 0.07 5.40 5.59
C MET A 108 -0.35 6.17 6.86
N ALA A 109 0.57 6.86 7.53
CA ALA A 109 0.24 7.64 8.72
C ALA A 109 -0.65 8.85 8.39
N GLN A 110 -0.43 9.52 7.26
CA GLN A 110 -1.29 10.61 6.82
C GLN A 110 -2.71 10.12 6.50
N LEU A 111 -2.83 8.99 5.79
CA LEU A 111 -4.13 8.36 5.52
C LEU A 111 -4.83 7.94 6.81
N TYR A 112 -4.11 7.29 7.74
CA TYR A 112 -4.66 6.88 9.02
C TYR A 112 -5.10 8.08 9.86
N ALA A 113 -4.30 9.15 9.89
CA ALA A 113 -4.63 10.36 10.64
C ALA A 113 -5.84 11.13 10.09
N ALA A 114 -6.26 10.89 8.85
CA ALA A 114 -7.40 11.55 8.24
C ALA A 114 -8.75 10.96 8.70
N GLU A 115 -8.74 9.72 9.20
CA GLU A 115 -9.93 8.98 9.65
C GLU A 115 -10.36 9.31 11.08
N PHE A 116 -9.50 9.97 11.84
CA PHE A 116 -9.70 10.24 13.26
C PHE A 116 -9.41 11.71 13.59
N THR A 117 -10.01 12.20 14.66
CA THR A 117 -9.57 13.45 15.27
C THR A 117 -8.23 13.27 15.99
N GLU A 118 -7.49 14.37 16.19
CA GLU A 118 -6.23 14.34 16.95
C GLU A 118 -6.42 13.79 18.36
N GLN A 119 -7.54 14.14 19.03
CA GLN A 119 -7.85 13.67 20.37
C GLN A 119 -8.10 12.16 20.40
N GLU A 120 -8.85 11.62 19.44
CA GLU A 120 -9.06 10.16 19.33
C GLU A 120 -7.75 9.42 19.10
N LEU A 121 -6.87 9.93 18.23
CA LEU A 121 -5.55 9.34 18.00
C LEU A 121 -4.69 9.36 19.26
N LYS A 122 -4.72 10.45 20.02
CA LYS A 122 -4.03 10.56 21.30
C LYS A 122 -4.56 9.54 22.31
N ASP A 123 -5.88 9.41 22.41
CA ASP A 123 -6.52 8.46 23.33
C ASP A 123 -6.24 7.02 22.93
N LEU A 124 -6.20 6.72 21.63
CA LEU A 124 -5.77 5.42 21.12
C LEU A 124 -4.31 5.11 21.49
N VAL A 125 -3.40 6.07 21.36
CA VAL A 125 -2.00 5.90 21.80
C VAL A 125 -1.93 5.57 23.29
N ILE A 126 -2.68 6.31 24.13
CA ILE A 126 -2.76 6.05 25.58
C ILE A 126 -3.27 4.63 25.84
N PHE A 127 -4.37 4.25 25.19
CA PHE A 127 -4.95 2.92 25.34
C PHE A 127 -3.98 1.81 24.94
N TYR A 128 -3.37 1.90 23.75
CA TYR A 128 -2.45 0.88 23.27
C TYR A 128 -1.22 0.73 24.14
N LYS A 129 -0.79 1.77 24.86
CA LYS A 129 0.31 1.69 25.85
C LYS A 129 -0.06 0.98 27.15
N THR A 130 -1.34 0.76 27.43
CA THR A 130 -1.76 -0.01 28.61
C THR A 130 -1.41 -1.50 28.46
N PRO A 131 -1.28 -2.27 29.56
CA PRO A 131 -1.09 -3.72 29.48
C PRO A 131 -2.19 -4.44 28.68
N LEU A 132 -3.44 -3.97 28.77
CA LEU A 132 -4.55 -4.51 28.00
C LEU A 132 -4.41 -4.19 26.51
N GLY A 133 -4.06 -2.95 26.16
CA GLY A 133 -3.85 -2.54 24.76
C GLY A 133 -2.72 -3.32 24.09
N GLN A 134 -1.60 -3.52 24.78
CA GLN A 134 -0.50 -4.36 24.30
C GLN A 134 -0.91 -5.83 24.14
N LYS A 135 -1.70 -6.36 25.08
CA LYS A 135 -2.26 -7.71 24.97
C LYS A 135 -3.21 -7.82 23.77
N LEU A 136 -4.03 -6.82 23.51
CA LEU A 136 -4.94 -6.80 22.36
C LEU A 136 -4.17 -6.89 21.04
N LEU A 137 -3.14 -6.04 20.86
CA LEU A 137 -2.30 -6.01 19.65
C LEU A 137 -1.67 -7.37 19.29
N THR A 138 -1.36 -8.18 20.31
CA THR A 138 -0.71 -9.49 20.12
C THR A 138 -1.71 -10.66 20.09
N SER A 139 -2.76 -10.58 20.91
CA SER A 139 -3.71 -11.69 21.09
C SER A 139 -4.80 -11.71 20.04
N GLU A 140 -5.23 -10.55 19.53
CA GLU A 140 -6.32 -10.46 18.56
C GLU A 140 -5.97 -11.12 17.21
N PRO A 141 -4.80 -10.86 16.58
CA PRO A 141 -4.43 -11.58 15.36
C PRO A 141 -4.33 -13.09 15.57
N LYS A 142 -3.85 -13.53 16.74
CA LYS A 142 -3.79 -14.95 17.10
C LYS A 142 -5.19 -15.55 17.21
N ALA A 143 -6.09 -14.89 17.95
CA ALA A 143 -7.46 -15.37 18.14
C ALA A 143 -8.21 -15.46 16.80
N ILE A 144 -8.04 -14.47 15.90
CA ILE A 144 -8.62 -14.50 14.55
C ILE A 144 -8.05 -15.69 13.75
N ASN A 145 -6.73 -15.88 13.75
CA ASN A 145 -6.10 -17.01 13.04
C ASN A 145 -6.57 -18.37 13.58
N ASP A 146 -6.66 -18.53 14.89
CA ASP A 146 -7.17 -19.75 15.52
C ASP A 146 -8.65 -19.97 15.17
N SER A 147 -9.46 -18.91 15.11
CA SER A 147 -10.87 -18.97 14.70
C SER A 147 -11.03 -19.41 13.24
N LEU A 148 -10.17 -18.93 12.34
CA LEU A 148 -10.18 -19.33 10.92
C LEU A 148 -9.80 -20.82 10.76
N GLN A 149 -8.85 -21.31 11.54
CA GLN A 149 -8.49 -22.74 11.53
C GLN A 149 -9.65 -23.60 12.03
N TYR A 150 -10.31 -23.19 13.12
CA TYR A 150 -11.49 -23.87 13.62
C TYR A 150 -12.61 -23.92 12.56
N MET A 151 -12.86 -22.81 11.86
CA MET A 151 -13.85 -22.74 10.79
C MET A 151 -13.58 -23.77 9.69
N GLN A 152 -12.32 -23.94 9.29
CA GLN A 152 -11.93 -24.94 8.29
C GLN A 152 -12.20 -26.37 8.79
N GLN A 153 -11.85 -26.67 10.05
CA GLN A 153 -12.12 -27.98 10.65
C GLN A 153 -13.62 -28.27 10.74
N TRP A 154 -14.39 -27.30 11.20
CA TRP A 154 -15.85 -27.40 11.25
C TRP A 154 -16.44 -27.66 9.86
N ALA A 155 -15.97 -26.96 8.82
CA ALA A 155 -16.47 -27.15 7.45
C ALA A 155 -16.19 -28.56 6.93
N GLN A 156 -15.03 -29.15 7.25
CA GLN A 156 -14.71 -30.53 6.88
C GLN A 156 -15.67 -31.53 7.54
N GLN A 157 -15.92 -31.38 8.85
CA GLN A 157 -16.84 -32.25 9.58
C GLN A 157 -18.27 -32.09 9.09
N PHE A 158 -18.71 -30.84 8.87
CA PHE A 158 -20.03 -30.55 8.37
C PHE A 158 -20.24 -31.10 6.96
N GLY A 159 -19.21 -31.09 6.11
CA GLY A 159 -19.24 -31.71 4.79
C GLY A 159 -19.54 -33.21 4.82
N VAL A 160 -19.02 -33.94 5.82
CA VAL A 160 -19.34 -35.37 6.03
C VAL A 160 -20.83 -35.56 6.35
N ILE A 161 -21.38 -34.72 7.23
CA ILE A 161 -22.81 -34.74 7.59
C ILE A 161 -23.65 -34.47 6.34
N VAL A 162 -23.32 -33.43 5.59
CA VAL A 162 -24.01 -33.08 4.35
C VAL A 162 -23.95 -34.24 3.36
N ASN A 163 -22.78 -34.85 3.12
CA ASN A 163 -22.64 -35.99 2.22
C ASN A 163 -23.54 -37.17 2.63
N ALA A 164 -23.57 -37.50 3.93
CA ALA A 164 -24.43 -38.57 4.45
C ALA A 164 -25.92 -38.29 4.20
N GLN A 165 -26.36 -37.04 4.38
CA GLN A 165 -27.74 -36.64 4.08
C GLN A 165 -28.07 -36.77 2.60
N PHE A 166 -27.17 -36.33 1.71
CA PHE A 166 -27.33 -36.48 0.26
C PHE A 166 -27.46 -37.96 -0.14
N LYS A 167 -26.59 -38.84 0.38
CA LYS A 167 -26.66 -40.28 0.12
C LYS A 167 -27.98 -40.89 0.59
N ALA A 168 -28.43 -40.54 1.80
CA ALA A 168 -29.70 -41.00 2.34
C ALA A 168 -30.89 -40.58 1.46
N GLU A 169 -30.92 -39.33 1.00
CA GLU A 169 -31.97 -38.83 0.09
C GLU A 169 -31.92 -39.49 -1.30
N MET A 170 -30.73 -39.74 -1.82
CA MET A 170 -30.57 -40.42 -3.11
C MET A 170 -30.99 -41.89 -3.05
N LYS A 171 -30.68 -42.57 -1.93
CA LYS A 171 -31.15 -43.93 -1.67
C LYS A 171 -32.67 -44.03 -1.63
N LYS A 172 -33.37 -43.07 -1.00
CA LYS A 172 -34.85 -42.99 -1.02
C LYS A 172 -35.41 -42.86 -2.44
N ARG A 173 -34.63 -42.34 -3.38
CA ARG A 173 -34.99 -42.20 -4.81
C ARG A 173 -34.56 -43.41 -5.66
N GLY A 174 -34.14 -44.51 -5.02
CA GLY A 174 -33.69 -45.72 -5.71
C GLY A 174 -32.33 -45.58 -6.40
N LYS A 175 -31.51 -44.60 -6.00
CA LYS A 175 -30.14 -44.42 -6.49
C LYS A 175 -29.16 -44.75 -5.37
N ASP A 176 -28.40 -45.83 -5.51
CA ASP A 176 -27.45 -46.29 -4.49
C ASP A 176 -26.07 -45.63 -4.75
N ILE A 177 -25.79 -44.56 -4.02
CA ILE A 177 -24.52 -43.80 -4.03
C ILE A 177 -24.08 -43.44 -2.61
#